data_AF-A0A2D5PID5-F1
#
_entry.id   AF-A0A2D5PID5-F1
#
_cell.length_a   1.000
_cell.length_b   1.000
_cell.length_c   1.000
_cell.angle_alpha   90.00
_cell.angle_beta   90.00
_cell.angle_gamma   90.00
#
_symmetry.space_group_name_H-M   'P 1'
#
loop_
_entity.id
_entity.type
_entity.pdbx_description
1 polymer ?
#
loop_
_entity_poly.entity_id
_entity_poly.type
_entity_poly.pdbx_seq_one_letter_code
_entity_poly.pdbx_strand_id
1 'polypeptide(L)'
;MQENILNAFTEQAKTMYEPMAKFNSLFVSNMEKLTDFQLNAIKSYAEMGLEQMKKASEVKDADTMRSYTAAQAESMSAMNKKIMDDAKALSDMAMEFKTQVEGVMEEARSSAAATASTKPAAKSKSAA
;
A
#
# COMPACT_ATOMS: atom_id res chain seq x y z
N MET A 1 -44.89 -7.49 -0.67
CA MET A 1 -44.33 -7.00 0.62
C MET A 1 -43.18 -7.87 1.12
N GLN A 2 -43.28 -9.21 1.10
CA GLN A 2 -42.17 -10.09 1.53
C GLN A 2 -40.94 -10.02 0.61
N GLU A 3 -41.11 -9.94 -0.72
CA GLU A 3 -40.01 -9.77 -1.67
C GLU A 3 -39.24 -8.45 -1.48
N ASN A 4 -39.93 -7.35 -1.18
CA ASN A 4 -39.29 -6.07 -0.89
C ASN A 4 -38.45 -6.10 0.39
N ILE A 5 -38.86 -6.89 1.39
CA ILE A 5 -38.10 -7.06 2.65
C ILE A 5 -36.88 -7.96 2.43
N LEU A 6 -37.03 -9.05 1.66
CA LEU A 6 -35.90 -9.92 1.28
C LEU A 6 -34.85 -9.18 0.44
N ASN A 7 -35.28 -8.34 -0.51
CA ASN A 7 -34.38 -7.53 -1.32
C ASN A 7 -33.69 -6.44 -0.49
N ALA A 8 -34.42 -5.72 0.38
CA ALA A 8 -33.83 -4.71 1.26
C ALA A 8 -32.83 -5.32 2.26
N PHE A 9 -33.11 -6.51 2.80
CA PHE A 9 -32.18 -7.22 3.67
C PHE A 9 -30.93 -7.69 2.93
N THR A 10 -31.08 -8.16 1.69
CA THR A 10 -29.96 -8.57 0.83
C THR A 10 -29.07 -7.38 0.45
N GLU A 11 -29.67 -6.24 0.10
CA GLU A 11 -28.92 -5.00 -0.14
C GLU A 11 -28.20 -4.54 1.13
N GLN A 12 -28.89 -4.48 2.27
CA GLN A 12 -28.29 -4.05 3.54
C GLN A 12 -27.16 -4.99 4.01
N ALA A 13 -27.29 -6.31 3.76
CA ALA A 13 -26.22 -7.28 4.02
C ALA A 13 -25.01 -7.03 3.10
N LYS A 14 -25.22 -6.73 1.81
CA LYS A 14 -24.13 -6.34 0.89
C LYS A 14 -23.44 -5.04 1.35
N THR A 15 -24.22 -4.03 1.72
CA THR A 15 -23.74 -2.72 2.23
C THR A 15 -22.83 -2.87 3.46
N MET A 16 -23.10 -3.84 4.34
CA MET A 16 -22.24 -4.10 5.52
C MET A 16 -21.01 -4.96 5.21
N TYR A 17 -21.09 -5.88 4.24
CA TYR A 17 -20.02 -6.85 3.98
C TYR A 17 -18.97 -6.35 2.98
N GLU A 18 -19.35 -5.53 2.01
CA GLU A 18 -18.44 -4.98 1.00
C GLU A 18 -17.30 -4.13 1.58
N PRO A 19 -17.52 -3.20 2.53
CA PRO A 19 -16.45 -2.41 3.12
C PRO A 19 -15.43 -3.27 3.87
N MET A 20 -15.89 -4.32 4.57
CA MET A 20 -15.03 -5.24 5.30
C MET A 20 -14.16 -6.10 4.36
N ALA A 21 -14.74 -6.59 3.26
CA ALA A 21 -13.99 -7.33 2.25
C ALA A 21 -12.93 -6.44 1.57
N LYS A 22 -13.28 -5.19 1.22
CA LYS A 22 -12.33 -4.22 0.66
C LYS A 22 -11.22 -3.85 1.65
N PHE A 23 -11.55 -3.66 2.92
CA PHE A 23 -10.55 -3.39 3.96
C PHE A 23 -9.55 -4.55 4.10
N ASN A 24 -10.02 -5.80 4.13
CA ASN A 24 -9.15 -6.97 4.19
C ASN A 24 -8.27 -7.08 2.93
N SER A 25 -8.84 -6.87 1.74
CA SER A 25 -8.09 -6.84 0.49
C SER A 25 -7.02 -5.75 0.48
N LEU A 26 -7.33 -4.59 1.06
CA LEU A 26 -6.36 -3.51 1.22
C LEU A 26 -5.20 -3.91 2.10
N PHE A 27 -5.49 -4.54 3.23
CA PHE A 27 -4.46 -4.98 4.15
C PHE A 27 -3.50 -5.98 3.49
N VAL A 28 -4.04 -6.97 2.78
CA VAL A 28 -3.24 -7.97 2.04
C VAL A 28 -2.38 -7.30 0.97
N SER A 29 -2.95 -6.41 0.15
CA SER A 29 -2.20 -5.71 -0.90
C SER A 29 -1.08 -4.83 -0.33
N ASN A 30 -1.32 -4.17 0.82
CA ASN A 30 -0.28 -3.38 1.48
C ASN A 30 0.81 -4.28 2.10
N MET A 31 0.46 -5.45 2.63
CA MET A 31 1.46 -6.44 3.06
C MET A 31 2.31 -6.96 1.91
N GLU A 32 1.72 -7.24 0.75
CA GLU A 32 2.45 -7.65 -0.45
C GLU A 32 3.45 -6.56 -0.85
N LYS A 33 3.02 -5.30 -0.95
CA LYS A 33 3.90 -4.17 -1.26
C LYS A 33 5.05 -3.99 -0.28
N LEU A 34 4.78 -4.10 1.03
CA LEU A 34 5.82 -4.03 2.05
C LEU A 34 6.81 -5.20 1.93
N THR A 35 6.32 -6.40 1.60
CA THR A 35 7.16 -7.58 1.39
C THR A 35 8.05 -7.40 0.16
N ASP A 36 7.48 -6.93 -0.95
CA ASP A 36 8.22 -6.62 -2.16
C ASP A 36 9.28 -5.54 -1.91
N PHE A 37 8.94 -4.50 -1.15
CA PHE A 37 9.89 -3.48 -0.73
C PHE A 37 11.05 -4.08 0.07
N GLN A 38 10.77 -4.92 1.08
CA GLN A 38 11.82 -5.59 1.86
C GLN A 38 12.71 -6.50 1.00
N LEU A 39 12.13 -7.28 0.10
CA LEU A 39 12.87 -8.15 -0.81
C LEU A 39 13.77 -7.35 -1.76
N ASN A 40 13.25 -6.26 -2.33
CA ASN A 40 14.00 -5.38 -3.22
C ASN A 40 15.14 -4.66 -2.50
N ALA A 41 14.91 -4.22 -1.27
CA ALA A 41 15.94 -3.63 -0.41
C ALA A 41 17.05 -4.65 -0.13
N ILE A 42 16.71 -5.86 0.34
CA ILE A 42 17.69 -6.93 0.62
C ILE A 42 18.50 -7.25 -0.64
N LYS A 43 17.84 -7.45 -1.78
CA LYS A 43 18.50 -7.73 -3.06
C LYS A 43 19.45 -6.61 -3.44
N SER A 44 19.02 -5.36 -3.36
CA SER A 44 19.86 -4.20 -3.68
C SER A 44 21.09 -4.09 -2.79
N TYR A 45 20.94 -4.28 -1.48
CA TYR A 45 22.08 -4.23 -0.55
C TYR A 45 23.04 -5.41 -0.76
N ALA A 46 22.51 -6.60 -1.06
CA ALA A 46 23.33 -7.76 -1.41
C ALA A 46 24.12 -7.53 -2.71
N GLU A 47 23.49 -6.97 -3.74
CA GLU A 47 24.14 -6.60 -5.00
C GLU A 47 25.26 -5.57 -4.77
N MET A 48 25.02 -4.53 -3.96
CA MET A 48 26.05 -3.56 -3.58
C MET A 48 27.24 -4.21 -2.85
N GLY A 49 26.96 -5.12 -1.91
CA GLY A 49 28.00 -5.83 -1.17
C GLY A 49 28.84 -6.75 -2.07
N LEU A 50 28.18 -7.49 -2.96
CA LEU A 50 28.85 -8.34 -3.96
C LEU A 50 29.69 -7.49 -4.92
N GLU A 51 29.18 -6.36 -5.36
CA GLU A 51 29.89 -5.45 -6.27
C GLU A 51 31.12 -4.84 -5.58
N GLN A 52 31.00 -4.44 -4.32
CA GLN A 52 32.14 -3.94 -3.54
C GLN A 52 33.20 -5.02 -3.32
N MET A 53 32.78 -6.27 -3.03
CA MET A 53 33.70 -7.40 -2.86
C MET A 53 34.41 -7.75 -4.18
N LYS A 54 33.70 -7.70 -5.31
CA LYS A 54 34.29 -7.88 -6.64
C LYS A 54 35.34 -6.80 -6.93
N LYS A 55 34.97 -5.52 -6.75
CA LYS A 55 35.87 -4.37 -6.93
C LYS A 55 37.11 -4.46 -6.02
N ALA A 56 36.95 -4.93 -4.78
CA ALA A 56 38.06 -5.15 -3.86
C ALA A 56 38.99 -6.29 -4.31
N SER A 57 38.44 -7.38 -4.86
CA SER A 57 39.22 -8.52 -5.37
C SER A 57 40.04 -8.21 -6.63
N GLU A 58 39.67 -7.14 -7.35
CA GLU A 58 40.35 -6.66 -8.56
C GLU A 58 41.56 -5.77 -8.25
N VAL A 59 41.73 -5.35 -6.99
CA VAL A 59 42.88 -4.53 -6.55
C VAL A 59 44.14 -5.39 -6.47
N LYS A 60 45.12 -5.11 -7.33
CA LYS A 60 46.38 -5.88 -7.44
C LYS A 60 47.63 -5.01 -7.45
N ASP A 61 47.48 -3.70 -7.70
CA ASP A 61 48.57 -2.74 -7.89
C ASP A 61 48.09 -1.30 -7.64
N ALA A 62 49.00 -0.33 -7.76
CA ALA A 62 48.71 1.08 -7.51
C ALA A 62 47.71 1.70 -8.51
N ASP A 63 47.63 1.19 -9.73
CA ASP A 63 46.68 1.68 -10.75
C ASP A 63 45.25 1.18 -10.45
N THR A 64 45.10 -0.09 -10.10
CA THR A 64 43.82 -0.68 -9.65
C THR A 64 43.35 -0.08 -8.32
N MET A 65 44.26 0.32 -7.43
CA MET A 65 43.94 1.11 -6.22
C MET A 65 43.33 2.48 -6.55
N ARG A 66 43.83 3.16 -7.59
CA ARG A 66 43.29 4.45 -8.03
C ARG A 66 41.86 4.29 -8.56
N SER A 67 41.63 3.25 -9.36
CA SER A 67 40.30 2.88 -9.88
C SER A 67 39.34 2.50 -8.75
N TYR A 68 39.79 1.75 -7.73
CA TYR A 68 38.99 1.42 -6.55
C TYR A 68 38.58 2.68 -5.78
N THR A 69 39.49 3.63 -5.60
CA THR A 69 39.21 4.90 -4.91
C THR A 69 38.18 5.74 -5.66
N ALA A 70 38.26 5.78 -7.00
CA ALA A 70 37.25 6.42 -7.84
C ALA A 70 35.88 5.71 -7.72
N ALA A 71 35.87 4.38 -7.76
CA ALA A 71 34.65 3.59 -7.60
C ALA A 71 34.02 3.74 -6.20
N GLN A 72 34.79 4.09 -5.17
CA GLN A 72 34.30 4.31 -3.83
C GLN A 72 33.37 5.54 -3.75
N ALA A 73 33.66 6.60 -4.51
CA ALA A 73 32.80 7.77 -4.62
C ALA A 73 31.48 7.44 -5.35
N GLU A 74 31.54 6.62 -6.41
CA GLU A 74 30.35 6.12 -7.10
C GLU A 74 29.49 5.22 -6.20
N SER A 75 30.10 4.29 -5.45
CA SER A 75 29.41 3.45 -4.48
C SER A 75 28.68 4.30 -3.43
N MET A 76 29.30 5.37 -2.95
CA MET A 76 28.67 6.29 -1.99
C MET A 76 27.49 7.05 -2.61
N SER A 77 27.64 7.50 -3.86
CA SER A 77 26.54 8.15 -4.61
C SER A 77 25.37 7.18 -4.83
N ALA A 78 25.67 5.94 -5.23
CA ALA A 78 24.67 4.89 -5.45
C ALA A 78 23.93 4.53 -4.14
N MET A 79 24.66 4.43 -3.02
CA MET A 79 24.06 4.24 -1.70
C MET A 79 23.14 5.40 -1.31
N ASN A 80 23.59 6.64 -1.48
CA ASN A 80 22.80 7.82 -1.13
C ASN A 80 21.53 7.93 -1.99
N LYS A 81 21.65 7.63 -3.30
CA LYS A 81 20.51 7.54 -4.21
C LYS A 81 19.52 6.47 -3.76
N LYS A 82 20.00 5.30 -3.36
CA LYS A 82 19.12 4.20 -2.93
C LYS A 82 18.40 4.50 -1.62
N ILE A 83 19.05 5.19 -0.68
CA ILE A 83 18.37 5.71 0.53
C ILE A 83 17.24 6.68 0.15
N MET A 84 17.49 7.61 -0.78
CA MET A 84 16.45 8.55 -1.24
C MET A 84 15.31 7.83 -1.97
N ASP A 85 15.64 6.87 -2.84
CA ASP A 85 14.66 6.08 -3.59
C ASP A 85 13.81 5.22 -2.63
N ASP A 86 14.42 4.59 -1.62
CA ASP A 86 13.74 3.82 -0.57
C ASP A 86 12.82 4.71 0.28
N ALA A 87 13.29 5.90 0.68
CA ALA A 87 12.49 6.87 1.41
C ALA A 87 11.28 7.36 0.60
N LYS A 88 11.47 7.59 -0.70
CA LYS A 88 10.40 7.94 -1.62
C LYS A 88 9.40 6.80 -1.75
N ALA A 89 9.86 5.56 -1.94
CA ALA A 89 8.98 4.39 -2.04
C ALA A 89 8.14 4.22 -0.77
N LEU A 90 8.75 4.39 0.41
CA LEU A 90 8.05 4.34 1.69
C LEU A 90 6.98 5.45 1.81
N SER A 91 7.33 6.68 1.42
CA SER A 91 6.39 7.81 1.42
C SER A 91 5.23 7.57 0.45
N ASP A 92 5.50 7.05 -0.74
CA ASP A 92 4.49 6.77 -1.75
C ASP A 92 3.54 5.65 -1.26
N MET A 93 4.07 4.57 -0.67
CA MET A 93 3.26 3.51 -0.05
C MET A 93 2.37 4.05 1.09
N ALA A 94 2.90 4.93 1.93
CA ALA A 94 2.14 5.53 3.03
C ALA A 94 0.99 6.44 2.53
N MET A 95 1.26 7.26 1.50
CA MET A 95 0.22 8.08 0.88
C MET A 95 -0.85 7.23 0.23
N GLU A 96 -0.46 6.18 -0.50
CA GLU A 96 -1.40 5.28 -1.15
C GLU A 96 -2.30 4.56 -0.14
N PHE A 97 -1.71 4.03 0.95
CA PHE A 97 -2.48 3.43 2.05
C PHE A 97 -3.49 4.42 2.63
N LYS A 98 -3.07 5.67 2.91
CA LYS A 98 -3.96 6.72 3.41
C LYS A 98 -5.12 6.97 2.44
N THR A 99 -4.85 7.18 1.16
CA THR A 99 -5.88 7.42 0.14
C THR A 99 -6.85 6.25 0.03
N GLN A 100 -6.34 5.03 0.09
CA GLN A 100 -7.16 3.82 0.03
C GLN A 100 -8.09 3.67 1.24
N VAL A 101 -7.59 3.95 2.46
CA VAL A 101 -8.41 3.96 3.68
C VAL A 101 -9.48 5.04 3.63
N GLU A 102 -9.12 6.26 3.21
CA GLU A 102 -10.07 7.36 3.01
C GLU A 102 -11.17 6.96 2.01
N GLY A 103 -10.81 6.29 0.91
CA GLY A 103 -11.75 5.77 -0.08
C GLY A 103 -12.74 4.76 0.51
N VAL A 104 -12.27 3.76 1.26
CA VAL A 104 -13.16 2.78 1.90
C VAL A 104 -14.09 3.43 2.93
N MET A 105 -13.59 4.43 3.67
CA MET A 105 -14.40 5.16 4.66
C MET A 105 -15.49 6.01 3.99
N GLU A 106 -15.17 6.69 2.89
CA GLU A 106 -16.13 7.51 2.15
C GLU A 106 -17.19 6.65 1.46
N GLU A 107 -16.81 5.51 0.87
CA GLU A 107 -17.75 4.53 0.33
C GLU A 107 -18.67 3.98 1.43
N ALA A 108 -18.13 3.61 2.59
CA ALA A 108 -18.93 3.14 3.73
C ALA A 108 -19.92 4.21 4.21
N ARG A 109 -19.50 5.48 4.25
CA ARG A 109 -20.37 6.62 4.61
C ARG A 109 -21.48 6.85 3.57
N SER A 110 -21.15 6.79 2.29
CA SER A 110 -22.10 6.93 1.19
C SER A 110 -23.13 5.79 1.19
N SER A 111 -22.67 4.57 1.43
CA SER A 111 -23.50 3.36 1.54
C SER A 111 -24.45 3.43 2.74
N ALA A 112 -23.99 3.96 3.88
CA ALA A 112 -24.82 4.23 5.07
C ALA A 112 -25.84 5.35 4.84
N ALA A 113 -25.49 6.40 4.09
CA ALA A 113 -26.40 7.48 3.73
C ALA A 113 -27.52 7.04 2.76
N ALA A 114 -27.19 6.12 1.83
CA ALA A 114 -28.15 5.51 0.91
C ALA A 114 -29.16 4.60 1.64
N THR A 115 -28.74 3.89 2.69
CA THR A 115 -29.66 3.08 3.53
C THR A 115 -30.53 3.93 4.46
N ALA A 116 -30.08 5.13 4.85
CA ALA A 116 -30.90 6.05 5.65
C ALA A 116 -32.05 6.71 4.86
N SER A 117 -31.91 6.84 3.53
CA SER A 117 -32.88 7.50 2.65
C SER A 117 -33.98 6.56 2.12
N THR A 118 -33.91 5.25 2.38
CA THR A 118 -34.95 4.26 2.02
C THR A 118 -35.95 3.97 3.14
N LYS A 119 -35.87 4.64 4.31
CA LYS A 119 -36.88 4.50 5.36
C LYS A 119 -38.21 5.09 4.85
N PRO A 120 -39.27 4.28 4.61
CA PRO A 120 -40.55 4.84 4.23
C PRO A 120 -41.06 5.67 5.40
N ALA A 121 -41.51 6.89 5.11
CA ALA A 121 -42.35 7.66 6.02
C ALA A 121 -43.60 6.83 6.37
N ALA A 122 -43.54 6.05 7.45
CA ALA A 122 -44.70 5.39 8.01
C ALA A 122 -45.60 6.49 8.60
N LYS A 123 -46.56 6.91 7.77
CA LYS A 123 -47.69 7.78 8.08
C LYS A 123 -48.17 7.58 9.52
N SER A 124 -47.95 8.56 10.39
CA SER A 124 -48.84 8.78 11.53
C SER A 124 -50.10 9.49 11.01
N LYS A 125 -50.98 8.74 10.36
CA LYS A 125 -52.39 9.13 10.18
C LYS A 125 -53.28 8.12 10.90
N SER A 126 -53.75 8.56 12.06
CA SER A 126 -55.05 8.28 12.72
C SER A 126 -55.41 6.82 13.06
N ALA A 127 -55.61 6.54 14.35
CA ALA A 127 -56.95 6.22 14.92
C ALA A 127 -56.83 5.72 16.38
N ALA A 128 -57.34 6.53 17.32
CA ALA A 128 -58.21 6.16 18.46
C ALA A 128 -58.36 7.40 19.35
#